data_AF-A0AAJ2JUD1-F1
#
_entry.id   AF-A0AAJ2JUD1-F1
#
_cell.length_a   1.000
_cell.length_b   1.000
_cell.length_c   1.000
_cell.angle_alpha   90.00
_cell.angle_beta   90.00
_cell.angle_gamma   90.00
#
_symmetry.space_group_name_H-M   'P 1'
#
loop_
_entity.id
_entity.type
_entity.pdbx_description
1 polymer ?
#
loop_
_entity_poly.entity_id
_entity_poly.type
_entity_poly.pdbx_seq_one_letter_code
_entity_poly.pdbx_strand_id
1 'polypeptide(L)'
;MMNKTFILITFASFLLLSLIFLFHNFNNLFPTQEEYKFNQTVKEFSPTLEFKIENESLKKVESTLISYKSSNCPKNYPIFCRGVCYQKCEIGYLECYENRTGKCIYYQPNVSYLYDKLTNAFVNYECEEKIDAENLKSFTISLLPNYGASVFPYLLYNFQIYKWIKENIRYLPGSYSEAMPPNETIQLKAGKCDDQAILFASMSASIGSVVRVRYVEGCRHAWSELFFPTNNVEEIINELSFYSNEKEFQYFEAEDGIWIPFDTTYKVGRIVDDCLNALNTSTVKYYCKNPCKKEYPFYYNGSCYSKCPGGTGTGNKNYLCLECPKEYPFTYNNKCINACPNGTGLASDNKTCLECPPGYQTYNNICVTCPEGFYIGKDGKCYRKF
;
A
#
# COMPACT_ATOMS: atom_id res chain seq x y z
N MET A 1 -40.99 -66.44 -3.86
CA MET A 1 -40.95 -65.07 -4.42
C MET A 1 -40.31 -64.15 -3.39
N MET A 2 -38.98 -64.03 -3.40
CA MET A 2 -38.28 -63.09 -2.51
C MET A 2 -38.37 -61.70 -3.14
N ASN A 3 -38.83 -60.75 -2.32
CA ASN A 3 -39.33 -59.45 -2.71
C ASN A 3 -38.18 -58.60 -3.28
N LYS A 4 -38.22 -58.28 -4.59
CA LYS A 4 -37.20 -57.48 -5.28
C LYS A 4 -36.91 -56.15 -4.58
N THR A 5 -37.89 -55.64 -3.83
CA THR A 5 -37.79 -54.43 -3.00
C THR A 5 -36.77 -54.56 -1.87
N PHE A 6 -36.58 -55.76 -1.30
CA PHE A 6 -35.67 -55.95 -0.16
C PHE A 6 -34.20 -55.91 -0.60
N ILE A 7 -33.90 -56.41 -1.80
CA ILE A 7 -32.54 -56.38 -2.38
C ILE A 7 -32.14 -54.95 -2.75
N LEU A 8 -33.08 -54.13 -3.21
CA LEU A 8 -32.78 -52.73 -3.56
C LEU A 8 -32.44 -51.89 -2.32
N ILE A 9 -33.14 -52.12 -1.20
CA ILE A 9 -32.93 -51.36 0.04
C ILE A 9 -31.59 -51.73 0.68
N THR A 10 -31.21 -53.01 0.67
CA THR A 10 -29.91 -53.44 1.20
C THR A 10 -28.75 -52.93 0.35
N PHE A 11 -28.89 -52.88 -0.98
CA PHE A 11 -27.86 -52.32 -1.86
C PHE A 11 -27.69 -50.80 -1.68
N ALA A 12 -28.79 -50.06 -1.55
CA ALA A 12 -28.75 -48.62 -1.30
C ALA A 12 -28.09 -48.28 0.04
N SER A 13 -28.36 -49.09 1.08
CA SER A 13 -27.74 -48.91 2.40
C SER A 13 -26.24 -49.17 2.39
N PHE A 14 -25.77 -50.20 1.66
CA PHE A 14 -24.34 -50.47 1.49
C PHE A 14 -23.62 -49.39 0.69
N LEU A 15 -24.27 -48.81 -0.33
CA LEU A 15 -23.70 -47.73 -1.13
C LEU A 15 -23.60 -46.42 -0.33
N LEU A 16 -24.56 -46.17 0.57
CA LEU A 16 -24.52 -45.03 1.48
C LEU A 16 -23.40 -45.20 2.53
N LEU A 17 -23.22 -46.41 3.07
CA LEU A 17 -22.13 -46.71 4.00
C LEU A 17 -20.75 -46.62 3.35
N SER A 18 -20.59 -47.06 2.10
CA SER A 18 -19.31 -46.91 1.39
C SER A 18 -18.99 -45.45 1.06
N LEU A 19 -20.00 -44.63 0.73
CA LEU A 19 -19.86 -43.17 0.58
C LEU A 19 -19.44 -42.51 1.91
N ILE A 20 -20.03 -42.89 3.04
CA ILE A 20 -19.66 -42.35 4.37
C ILE A 20 -18.21 -42.72 4.72
N PHE A 21 -17.75 -43.94 4.41
CA PHE A 21 -16.35 -44.34 4.63
C PHE A 21 -15.36 -43.63 3.70
N LEU A 22 -15.78 -43.27 2.48
CA LEU A 22 -14.97 -42.43 1.58
C LEU A 22 -14.85 -40.98 2.09
N PHE A 23 -15.90 -40.43 2.71
CA PHE A 23 -15.84 -39.08 3.30
C PHE A 23 -15.11 -39.01 4.64
N HIS A 24 -15.03 -40.10 5.41
CA HIS A 24 -14.27 -40.11 6.68
C HIS A 24 -12.75 -40.21 6.52
N ASN A 25 -12.24 -40.58 5.33
CA ASN A 25 -10.80 -40.71 5.08
C ASN A 25 -10.14 -39.48 4.42
N PHE A 26 -10.90 -38.44 4.07
CA PHE A 26 -10.33 -37.22 3.46
C PHE A 26 -9.92 -36.13 4.46
N ASN A 27 -10.18 -36.29 5.76
CA ASN A 27 -9.86 -35.28 6.77
C ASN A 27 -8.43 -35.35 7.35
N ASN A 28 -7.58 -36.28 6.88
CA ASN A 28 -6.23 -36.47 7.44
C ASN A 28 -5.07 -36.30 6.42
N LEU A 29 -5.29 -35.61 5.29
CA LEU A 29 -4.26 -35.47 4.25
C LEU A 29 -3.85 -34.04 3.90
N PHE A 30 -4.24 -33.05 4.69
CA PHE A 30 -3.67 -31.70 4.59
C PHE A 30 -3.32 -31.19 5.99
N PRO A 31 -2.09 -30.68 6.21
CA PRO A 31 -1.80 -29.95 7.43
C PRO A 31 -2.74 -28.75 7.47
N THR A 32 -3.55 -28.66 8.51
CA THR A 32 -4.32 -27.48 8.86
C THR A 32 -3.34 -26.33 9.05
N GLN A 33 -3.28 -25.41 8.09
CA GLN A 33 -2.91 -24.04 8.42
C GLN A 33 -4.00 -23.53 9.34
N GLU A 34 -3.63 -23.11 10.55
CA GLU A 34 -4.51 -22.34 11.40
C GLU A 34 -4.96 -21.10 10.63
N GLU A 35 -6.24 -21.05 10.32
CA GLU A 35 -6.89 -19.88 9.76
C GLU A 35 -6.88 -18.80 10.87
N TYR A 36 -5.97 -17.84 10.75
CA TYR A 36 -5.92 -16.68 11.63
C TYR A 36 -7.20 -15.86 11.43
N LYS A 37 -8.15 -16.00 12.36
CA LYS A 37 -9.29 -15.09 12.45
C LYS A 37 -8.82 -13.74 13.00
N PHE A 38 -8.80 -12.76 12.13
CA PHE A 38 -8.58 -11.36 12.46
C PHE A 38 -9.74 -10.85 13.33
N ASN A 39 -9.43 -10.25 14.48
CA ASN A 39 -10.43 -9.51 15.27
C ASN A 39 -10.68 -8.15 14.61
N GLN A 40 -11.49 -8.12 13.55
CA GLN A 40 -11.98 -6.86 12.98
C GLN A 40 -13.01 -6.30 13.96
N THR A 41 -12.64 -5.24 14.69
CA THR A 41 -13.61 -4.56 15.54
C THR A 41 -14.30 -3.50 14.70
N VAL A 42 -15.49 -3.82 14.21
CA VAL A 42 -16.37 -2.82 13.60
C VAL A 42 -16.90 -1.94 14.74
N LYS A 43 -16.38 -0.73 14.90
CA LYS A 43 -17.00 0.27 15.78
C LYS A 43 -18.14 0.94 15.01
N GLU A 44 -19.34 0.40 15.12
CA GLU A 44 -20.55 1.20 14.91
C GLU A 44 -20.69 2.20 16.07
N PHE A 45 -20.77 3.48 15.73
CA PHE A 45 -20.80 4.58 16.69
C PHE A 45 -22.11 4.58 17.48
N SER A 46 -22.02 4.49 18.81
CA SER A 46 -23.06 4.95 19.74
C SER A 46 -22.40 5.80 20.83
N PRO A 47 -22.94 6.99 21.18
CA PRO A 47 -22.21 7.99 21.94
C PRO A 47 -22.51 7.84 23.43
N THR A 48 -21.49 7.56 24.23
CA THR A 48 -21.24 8.12 25.58
C THR A 48 -20.13 7.31 26.25
N LEU A 49 -18.97 7.93 26.48
CA LEU A 49 -18.05 7.48 27.52
C LEU A 49 -17.35 8.69 28.14
N GLU A 50 -17.59 8.89 29.43
CA GLU A 50 -16.99 9.95 30.23
C GLU A 50 -15.48 9.70 30.43
N PHE A 51 -14.68 10.75 30.21
CA PHE A 51 -13.23 10.72 30.40
C PHE A 51 -12.85 11.02 31.85
N LYS A 52 -12.03 10.15 32.43
CA LYS A 52 -11.21 10.45 33.59
C LYS A 52 -9.79 10.78 33.10
N ILE A 53 -9.38 12.02 33.25
CA ILE A 53 -8.06 12.55 32.90
C ILE A 53 -7.06 12.06 33.95
N GLU A 54 -5.96 11.44 33.52
CA GLU A 54 -4.69 11.48 34.24
C GLU A 54 -3.55 11.72 33.26
N ASN A 55 -2.81 12.79 33.55
CA ASN A 55 -1.82 13.43 32.70
C ASN A 55 -0.47 13.27 33.40
N GLU A 56 0.28 12.21 33.09
CA GLU A 56 1.63 12.00 33.64
C GLU A 56 2.40 10.95 32.80
N SER A 57 3.19 11.38 31.81
CA SER A 57 4.41 10.68 31.32
C SER A 57 5.02 11.28 30.05
N LEU A 58 5.12 12.61 29.97
CA LEU A 58 6.14 13.27 29.13
C LEU A 58 7.43 13.38 29.96
N LYS A 59 8.14 12.25 30.14
CA LYS A 59 9.53 12.24 30.62
C LYS A 59 10.21 10.92 30.25
N LYS A 60 11.34 11.05 29.57
CA LYS A 60 12.34 10.01 29.23
C LYS A 60 11.96 9.06 28.08
N VAL A 61 12.02 9.57 26.85
CA VAL A 61 12.34 8.69 25.70
C VAL A 61 13.85 8.51 25.71
N GLU A 62 14.30 7.46 26.40
CA GLU A 62 15.64 6.90 26.19
C GLU A 62 15.81 6.58 24.70
N SER A 63 17.00 6.85 24.17
CA SER A 63 17.43 6.49 22.82
C SER A 63 17.23 4.97 22.59
N THR A 64 16.07 4.61 22.04
CA THR A 64 15.59 3.23 22.01
C THR A 64 16.05 2.52 20.74
N LEU A 65 17.09 1.69 20.88
CA LEU A 65 17.18 0.34 20.29
C LEU A 65 16.75 0.15 18.81
N ILE A 66 17.22 0.98 17.88
CA ILE A 66 16.79 0.89 16.47
C ILE A 66 17.59 -0.19 15.72
N SER A 67 16.90 -1.23 15.23
CA SER A 67 17.36 -2.06 14.12
C SER A 67 17.08 -1.33 12.79
N TYR A 68 17.95 -1.46 11.79
CA TYR A 68 17.75 -0.79 10.50
C TYR A 68 18.18 -1.67 9.34
N LYS A 69 17.57 -1.44 8.16
CA LYS A 69 17.99 -2.11 6.94
C LYS A 69 19.37 -1.61 6.52
N SER A 70 20.33 -2.51 6.38
CA SER A 70 21.73 -2.14 6.08
C SER A 70 22.20 -2.77 4.77
N SER A 71 22.85 -1.98 3.93
CA SER A 71 23.54 -2.48 2.72
C SER A 71 24.72 -3.39 3.06
N ASN A 72 25.22 -3.33 4.30
CA ASN A 72 26.31 -4.19 4.78
C ASN A 72 25.82 -5.59 5.15
N CYS A 73 24.49 -5.81 5.15
CA CYS A 73 23.91 -7.09 5.45
C CYS A 73 23.55 -7.89 4.19
N PRO A 74 23.66 -9.23 4.22
CA PRO A 74 23.22 -10.09 3.12
C PRO A 74 21.73 -9.89 2.80
N LYS A 75 21.32 -10.11 1.54
CA LYS A 75 19.92 -9.97 1.10
C LYS A 75 18.92 -10.78 1.94
N ASN A 76 19.31 -11.96 2.43
CA ASN A 76 18.46 -12.84 3.24
C ASN A 76 18.39 -12.40 4.72
N TYR A 77 19.31 -11.53 5.16
CA TYR A 77 19.41 -11.04 6.53
C TYR A 77 19.53 -9.52 6.56
N PRO A 78 18.59 -8.77 5.96
CA PRO A 78 18.81 -7.37 5.60
C PRO A 78 18.83 -6.42 6.81
N ILE A 79 18.50 -6.88 8.01
CA ILE A 79 18.31 -6.04 9.19
C ILE A 79 19.57 -6.05 10.05
N PHE A 80 20.25 -4.91 10.18
CA PHE A 80 21.39 -4.75 11.07
C PHE A 80 20.95 -4.33 12.46
N CYS A 81 21.44 -5.04 13.46
CA CYS A 81 21.14 -4.82 14.86
C CYS A 81 22.42 -5.06 15.68
N ARG A 82 22.97 -3.97 16.26
CA ARG A 82 24.15 -3.99 17.15
C ARG A 82 25.32 -4.86 16.65
N GLY A 83 25.65 -4.79 15.36
CA GLY A 83 26.78 -5.53 14.79
C GLY A 83 26.42 -6.86 14.12
N VAL A 84 25.16 -7.29 14.19
CA VAL A 84 24.70 -8.58 13.68
C VAL A 84 23.58 -8.37 12.67
N CYS A 85 23.58 -9.15 11.59
CA CYS A 85 22.55 -9.14 10.55
C CYS A 85 21.48 -10.19 10.85
N TYR A 86 20.22 -9.80 10.78
CA TYR A 86 19.04 -10.61 11.08
C TYR A 86 18.13 -10.67 9.86
N GLN A 87 17.41 -11.78 9.77
CA GLN A 87 16.32 -11.92 8.82
C GLN A 87 15.22 -10.92 9.17
N LYS A 88 14.50 -10.43 8.16
CA LYS A 88 13.29 -9.64 8.40
C LYS A 88 12.31 -10.51 9.19
N CYS A 89 11.75 -9.98 10.26
CA CYS A 89 10.68 -10.66 10.99
C CYS A 89 9.51 -10.87 10.03
N GLU A 90 8.90 -12.06 10.06
CA GLU A 90 7.74 -12.39 9.24
C GLU A 90 6.56 -11.46 9.56
N ILE A 91 6.41 -11.13 10.85
CA ILE A 91 5.48 -10.15 11.41
C ILE A 91 6.17 -9.41 12.57
N GLY A 92 5.83 -8.13 12.77
CA GLY A 92 6.37 -7.28 13.85
C GLY A 92 7.74 -6.66 13.57
N TYR A 93 8.49 -6.31 14.63
CA TYR A 93 9.79 -5.64 14.50
C TYR A 93 10.91 -6.33 15.28
N LEU A 94 12.15 -6.11 14.86
CA LEU A 94 13.32 -6.66 15.53
C LEU A 94 13.78 -5.69 16.62
N GLU A 95 13.62 -6.08 17.88
CA GLU A 95 14.12 -5.32 19.02
C GLU A 95 15.58 -5.69 19.32
N CYS A 96 16.44 -4.68 19.48
CA CYS A 96 17.87 -4.83 19.66
C CYS A 96 18.32 -4.73 21.12
N TYR A 97 18.61 -5.85 21.78
CA TYR A 97 19.05 -5.87 23.17
C TYR A 97 20.54 -5.59 23.36
N GLU A 98 20.91 -5.16 24.57
CA GLU A 98 22.29 -4.75 24.89
C GLU A 98 23.36 -5.82 24.65
N ASN A 99 22.98 -7.07 24.86
CA ASN A 99 23.79 -8.25 24.64
C ASN A 99 24.01 -8.62 23.16
N ARG A 100 23.78 -7.70 22.21
CA ARG A 100 23.88 -7.91 20.75
C ARG A 100 22.95 -9.03 20.24
N THR A 101 21.85 -9.28 20.94
CA THR A 101 20.79 -10.16 20.45
C THR A 101 19.64 -9.33 19.89
N GLY A 102 19.09 -9.78 18.78
CA GLY A 102 17.86 -9.29 18.19
C GLY A 102 16.77 -10.34 18.39
N LYS A 103 15.59 -9.92 18.84
CA LYS A 103 14.40 -10.78 18.91
C LYS A 103 13.28 -10.14 18.12
N CYS A 104 12.60 -10.94 17.30
CA CYS A 104 11.36 -10.50 16.69
C CYS A 104 10.30 -10.34 17.78
N ILE A 105 9.81 -9.12 17.92
CA ILE A 105 8.68 -8.77 18.76
C ILE A 105 7.46 -8.78 17.85
N TYR A 106 6.64 -9.80 18.05
CA TYR A 106 5.38 -9.97 17.38
C TYR A 106 4.36 -9.07 18.07
N TYR A 107 4.02 -7.96 17.45
CA TYR A 107 2.86 -7.17 17.80
C TYR A 107 1.98 -7.10 16.56
N GLN A 108 0.73 -7.52 16.69
CA GLN A 108 -0.26 -7.22 15.68
C GLN A 108 -0.70 -5.77 15.91
N PRO A 109 -0.42 -4.84 14.99
CA PRO A 109 -0.91 -3.48 15.12
C PRO A 109 -2.43 -3.50 15.20
N ASN A 110 -2.99 -2.72 16.11
CA ASN A 110 -4.42 -2.47 16.19
C ASN A 110 -4.80 -1.59 14.99
N VAL A 111 -5.39 -2.21 13.98
CA VAL A 111 -5.79 -1.54 12.75
C VAL A 111 -7.28 -1.24 12.80
N SER A 112 -7.65 0.03 12.68
CA SER A 112 -9.05 0.47 12.53
C SER A 112 -9.25 1.06 11.14
N TYR A 113 -10.17 0.51 10.37
CA TYR A 113 -10.56 1.13 9.11
C TYR A 113 -11.59 2.23 9.38
N LEU A 114 -11.49 3.33 8.63
CA LEU A 114 -12.44 4.42 8.66
C LEU A 114 -13.11 4.47 7.29
N TYR A 115 -14.41 4.20 7.25
CA TYR A 115 -15.15 4.29 6.00
C TYR A 115 -15.24 5.76 5.58
N ASP A 116 -14.61 6.11 4.47
CA ASP A 116 -14.62 7.48 3.97
C ASP A 116 -15.97 7.76 3.31
N LYS A 117 -16.95 8.22 4.10
CA LYS A 117 -18.22 8.78 3.55
C LYS A 117 -17.98 10.05 2.73
N LEU A 118 -16.76 10.61 2.72
CA LEU A 118 -16.36 11.69 1.81
C LEU A 118 -15.96 11.11 0.46
N THR A 119 -16.86 10.33 -0.14
CA THR A 119 -16.78 9.80 -1.51
C THR A 119 -16.83 10.88 -2.59
N ASN A 120 -16.79 12.17 -2.24
CA ASN A 120 -16.86 13.29 -3.18
C ASN A 120 -15.64 14.22 -3.14
N ALA A 121 -14.52 13.84 -2.49
CA ALA A 121 -13.25 14.53 -2.73
C ALA A 121 -12.73 14.12 -4.12
N PHE A 122 -13.37 14.65 -5.14
CA PHE A 122 -12.95 14.58 -6.52
C PHE A 122 -11.51 15.09 -6.59
N VAL A 123 -10.61 14.14 -6.79
CA VAL A 123 -9.43 14.23 -7.64
C VAL A 123 -9.69 15.41 -8.63
N ASN A 124 -9.02 16.59 -8.54
CA ASN A 124 -9.05 17.74 -9.49
C ASN A 124 -7.68 18.39 -9.88
N TYR A 125 -7.48 18.80 -11.14
CA TYR A 125 -6.26 18.55 -11.94
C TYR A 125 -4.93 19.26 -11.56
N GLU A 126 -4.87 19.98 -10.45
CA GLU A 126 -3.73 20.80 -10.06
C GLU A 126 -3.50 20.68 -8.55
N CYS A 127 -2.24 20.70 -8.09
CA CYS A 127 -1.97 20.95 -6.67
C CYS A 127 -2.52 22.34 -6.36
N GLU A 128 -3.43 22.47 -5.39
CA GLU A 128 -3.87 23.79 -4.97
C GLU A 128 -2.65 24.63 -4.53
N GLU A 129 -2.70 25.96 -4.75
CA GLU A 129 -1.57 26.91 -4.66
C GLU A 129 -0.68 26.78 -3.40
N LYS A 130 -1.20 26.16 -2.34
CA LYS A 130 -0.49 25.96 -1.08
C LYS A 130 0.46 24.77 -1.08
N ILE A 131 0.26 23.74 -1.91
CA ILE A 131 1.18 22.60 -2.00
C ILE A 131 2.26 22.90 -3.05
N ASP A 132 3.46 23.28 -2.59
CA ASP A 132 4.57 23.74 -3.42
C ASP A 132 5.60 22.62 -3.67
N ALA A 133 5.22 21.68 -4.53
CA ALA A 133 6.05 20.51 -4.83
C ALA A 133 7.33 20.87 -5.60
N GLU A 134 7.25 21.78 -6.58
CA GLU A 134 8.37 22.08 -7.47
C GLU A 134 9.50 22.80 -6.73
N ASN A 135 9.20 23.80 -5.90
CA ASN A 135 10.25 24.53 -5.18
C ASN A 135 10.94 23.68 -4.12
N LEU A 136 10.23 22.73 -3.50
CA LEU A 136 10.81 21.87 -2.46
C LEU A 136 11.52 20.62 -3.00
N LYS A 137 11.48 20.36 -4.31
CA LYS A 137 12.02 19.12 -4.89
C LYS A 137 13.50 18.92 -4.57
N SER A 138 14.34 19.90 -4.86
CA SER A 138 15.78 19.82 -4.62
C SER A 138 16.11 19.64 -3.14
N PHE A 139 15.40 20.38 -2.28
CA PHE A 139 15.54 20.28 -0.84
C PHE A 139 15.14 18.88 -0.35
N THR A 140 13.97 18.39 -0.75
CA THR A 140 13.46 17.08 -0.33
C THR A 140 14.39 15.96 -0.76
N ILE A 141 14.84 15.94 -2.03
CA ILE A 141 15.78 14.93 -2.53
C ILE A 141 17.08 14.90 -1.71
N SER A 142 17.57 16.05 -1.25
CA SER A 142 18.78 16.13 -0.41
C SER A 142 18.63 15.46 0.97
N LEU A 143 17.40 15.25 1.44
CA LEU A 143 17.09 14.60 2.71
C LEU A 143 16.89 13.08 2.59
N LEU A 144 16.64 12.58 1.38
CA LEU A 144 16.27 11.18 1.19
C LEU A 144 17.50 10.27 1.11
N PRO A 145 17.59 9.23 1.95
CA PRO A 145 18.65 8.25 1.84
C PRO A 145 18.41 7.36 0.61
N ASN A 146 19.45 6.71 0.12
CA ASN A 146 19.29 5.72 -0.95
C ASN A 146 18.72 4.41 -0.39
N TYR A 147 17.40 4.21 -0.47
CA TYR A 147 16.74 2.98 -0.02
C TYR A 147 16.90 1.78 -0.99
N GLY A 148 17.59 1.93 -2.12
CA GLY A 148 17.85 0.86 -3.08
C GLY A 148 16.59 0.12 -3.55
N ALA A 149 16.68 -1.21 -3.68
CA ALA A 149 15.56 -2.09 -4.09
C ALA A 149 14.58 -2.40 -2.93
N SER A 150 14.14 -1.40 -2.16
CA SER A 150 13.04 -1.60 -1.21
C SER A 150 11.75 -1.98 -1.94
N VAL A 151 10.86 -2.73 -1.28
CA VAL A 151 9.53 -3.08 -1.82
C VAL A 151 8.63 -1.83 -1.84
N PHE A 152 8.76 -0.98 -0.81
CA PHE A 152 8.04 0.30 -0.67
C PHE A 152 9.00 1.48 -0.50
N PRO A 153 9.83 1.80 -1.48
CA PRO A 153 10.79 2.90 -1.35
C PRO A 153 10.07 4.22 -1.04
N TYR A 154 8.87 4.43 -1.61
CA TYR A 154 8.06 5.63 -1.40
C TYR A 154 7.45 5.72 -0.01
N LEU A 155 7.02 4.60 0.58
CA LEU A 155 6.57 4.59 1.97
C LEU A 155 7.71 5.07 2.89
N LEU A 156 8.92 4.56 2.65
CA LEU A 156 10.10 4.91 3.44
C LEU A 156 10.56 6.34 3.20
N TYR A 157 10.53 6.83 1.96
CA TYR A 157 10.83 8.23 1.66
C TYR A 157 9.87 9.17 2.38
N ASN A 158 8.57 8.87 2.36
CA ASN A 158 7.58 9.67 3.06
C ASN A 158 7.73 9.56 4.58
N PHE A 159 8.04 8.38 5.11
CA PHE A 159 8.35 8.23 6.52
C PHE A 159 9.59 9.05 6.93
N GLN A 160 10.62 9.10 6.09
CA GLN A 160 11.80 9.93 6.32
C GLN A 160 11.48 11.43 6.30
N ILE A 161 10.63 11.88 5.37
CA ILE A 161 10.12 13.26 5.33
C ILE A 161 9.37 13.58 6.62
N TYR A 162 8.43 12.71 7.03
CA TYR A 162 7.67 12.83 8.27
C TYR A 162 8.60 12.96 9.49
N LYS A 163 9.59 12.07 9.58
CA LYS A 163 10.57 12.07 10.67
C LYS A 163 11.37 13.37 10.69
N TRP A 164 11.88 13.80 9.54
CA TRP A 164 12.64 15.05 9.44
C TRP A 164 11.81 16.24 9.90
N ILE A 165 10.55 16.37 9.46
CA ILE A 165 9.66 17.46 9.88
C ILE A 165 9.47 17.42 11.40
N LYS A 166 9.16 16.25 11.96
CA LYS A 166 8.93 16.09 13.39
C LYS A 166 10.15 16.45 14.24
N GLU A 167 11.35 16.20 13.72
CA GLU A 167 12.62 16.48 14.42
C GLU A 167 13.11 17.93 14.22
N ASN A 168 12.71 18.60 13.14
CA ASN A 168 13.29 19.90 12.74
C ASN A 168 12.29 21.07 12.75
N ILE A 169 10.98 20.80 12.76
CA ILE A 169 9.92 21.81 12.73
C ILE A 169 9.16 21.76 14.04
N ARG A 170 9.34 22.78 14.87
CA ARG A 170 8.68 22.91 16.16
C ARG A 170 7.18 23.11 15.97
N TYR A 171 6.37 22.30 16.64
CA TYR A 171 4.93 22.54 16.72
C TYR A 171 4.63 23.80 17.54
N LEU A 172 3.86 24.71 16.96
CA LEU A 172 3.34 25.88 17.63
C LEU A 172 1.81 25.75 17.73
N PRO A 173 1.25 25.45 18.92
CA PRO A 173 -0.19 25.52 19.08
C PRO A 173 -0.62 26.99 18.88
N GLY A 174 -1.52 27.22 17.92
CA GLY A 174 -1.89 28.56 17.50
C GLY A 174 -3.40 28.75 17.37
N SER A 175 -3.83 30.01 17.36
CA SER A 175 -5.18 30.41 16.96
C SER A 175 -5.43 30.13 15.46
N TYR A 176 -6.69 30.09 15.05
CA TYR A 176 -7.05 29.94 13.65
C TYR A 176 -6.46 31.12 12.83
N SER A 177 -5.54 30.78 11.93
CA SER A 177 -4.94 31.68 10.95
C SER A 177 -4.81 30.94 9.62
N GLU A 178 -4.49 31.64 8.54
CA GLU A 178 -4.15 30.99 7.28
C GLU A 178 -2.87 30.14 7.44
N ALA A 179 -2.74 29.08 6.64
CA ALA A 179 -1.56 28.23 6.68
C ALA A 179 -0.40 28.90 5.92
N MET A 180 0.78 28.86 6.52
CA MET A 180 2.01 29.41 5.96
C MET A 180 2.47 28.61 4.74
N PRO A 181 3.10 29.26 3.75
CA PRO A 181 3.82 28.58 2.68
C PRO A 181 4.93 27.67 3.25
N PRO A 182 5.23 26.54 2.61
CA PRO A 182 6.17 25.56 3.18
C PRO A 182 7.60 26.09 3.31
N ASN A 183 8.05 26.97 2.42
CA ASN A 183 9.36 27.63 2.54
C ASN A 183 9.46 28.50 3.81
N GLU A 184 8.38 29.16 4.18
CA GLU A 184 8.32 29.96 5.41
C GLU A 184 8.36 29.05 6.65
N THR A 185 7.60 27.95 6.65
CA THR A 185 7.65 26.92 7.71
C THR A 185 9.07 26.36 7.92
N ILE A 186 9.81 26.08 6.83
CA ILE A 186 11.22 25.64 6.89
C ILE A 186 12.12 26.72 7.48
N GLN A 187 11.98 27.98 7.02
CA GLN A 187 12.81 29.10 7.48
C GLN A 187 12.60 29.39 8.98
N LEU A 188 11.35 29.39 9.42
CA LEU A 188 10.98 29.60 10.82
C LEU A 188 11.32 28.39 11.71
N LYS A 189 11.51 27.21 11.11
CA LYS A 189 11.64 25.92 11.82
C LYS A 189 10.49 25.68 12.80
N ALA A 190 9.32 26.19 12.48
CA ALA A 190 8.15 26.14 13.34
C ALA A 190 6.86 26.31 12.54
N GLY A 191 5.76 25.75 13.03
CA GLY A 191 4.44 25.88 12.42
C GLY A 191 3.36 25.15 13.22
N LYS A 192 2.10 25.53 13.00
CA LYS A 192 0.91 24.82 13.50
C LYS A 192 0.57 23.62 12.60
N CYS A 193 -0.52 22.92 12.89
CA CYS A 193 -0.83 21.64 12.28
C CYS A 193 -1.04 21.72 10.76
N ASP A 194 -1.70 22.76 10.27
CA ASP A 194 -1.90 22.99 8.84
C ASP A 194 -0.60 23.41 8.14
N ASP A 195 0.25 24.22 8.76
CA ASP A 195 1.57 24.59 8.21
C ASP A 195 2.45 23.34 8.00
N GLN A 196 2.52 22.47 9.02
CA GLN A 196 3.31 21.25 8.93
C GLN A 196 2.70 20.22 7.99
N ALA A 197 1.36 20.10 7.94
CA ALA A 197 0.68 19.25 6.99
C ALA A 197 0.98 19.67 5.55
N ILE A 198 0.89 20.97 5.24
CA ILE A 198 1.22 21.52 3.92
C ILE A 198 2.70 21.31 3.58
N LEU A 199 3.60 21.51 4.53
CA LEU A 199 5.02 21.22 4.33
C LEU A 199 5.25 19.75 3.99
N PHE A 200 4.68 18.83 4.77
CA PHE A 200 4.75 17.40 4.48
C PHE A 200 4.18 17.09 3.11
N ALA A 201 2.98 17.59 2.79
CA ALA A 201 2.34 17.37 1.50
C ALA A 201 3.20 17.88 0.33
N SER A 202 3.81 19.05 0.47
CA SER A 202 4.68 19.65 -0.55
C SER A 202 5.93 18.80 -0.79
N MET A 203 6.60 18.37 0.28
CA MET A 203 7.76 17.50 0.18
C MET A 203 7.40 16.13 -0.41
N SER A 204 6.31 15.51 0.07
CA SER A 204 5.79 14.24 -0.44
C SER A 204 5.40 14.31 -1.92
N ALA A 205 4.71 15.36 -2.34
CA ALA A 205 4.34 15.59 -3.73
C ALA A 205 5.58 15.81 -4.62
N SER A 206 6.62 16.47 -4.10
CA SER A 206 7.86 16.72 -4.84
C SER A 206 8.63 15.46 -5.25
N ILE A 207 8.42 14.36 -4.51
CA ILE A 207 8.98 13.04 -4.79
C ILE A 207 7.98 12.12 -5.50
N GLY A 208 6.88 12.69 -5.99
CA GLY A 208 5.87 11.98 -6.78
C GLY A 208 4.76 11.32 -5.97
N SER A 209 4.61 11.60 -4.68
CA SER A 209 3.53 10.96 -3.90
C SER A 209 2.17 11.61 -4.17
N VAL A 210 1.12 10.80 -4.23
CA VAL A 210 -0.26 11.29 -4.21
C VAL A 210 -0.64 11.60 -2.76
N VAL A 211 -0.95 12.87 -2.51
CA VAL A 211 -1.16 13.39 -1.15
C VAL A 211 -2.33 14.37 -1.10
N ARG A 212 -3.02 14.39 0.04
CA ARG A 212 -4.03 15.39 0.39
C ARG A 212 -3.84 15.88 1.81
N VAL A 213 -4.29 17.08 2.10
CA VAL A 213 -4.36 17.65 3.45
C VAL A 213 -5.81 17.58 3.91
N ARG A 214 -6.05 16.89 5.02
CA ARG A 214 -7.34 16.88 5.70
C ARG A 214 -7.33 17.89 6.82
N TYR A 215 -8.44 18.63 6.94
CA TYR A 215 -8.76 19.47 8.08
C TYR A 215 -10.02 18.95 8.76
N VAL A 216 -10.06 18.94 10.08
CA VAL A 216 -11.23 18.54 10.88
C VAL A 216 -11.65 19.71 11.75
N GLU A 217 -12.79 20.31 11.43
CA GLU A 217 -13.25 21.52 12.12
C GLU A 217 -13.55 21.27 13.59
N GLY A 218 -14.19 20.15 13.94
CA GLY A 218 -14.61 19.85 15.31
C GLY A 218 -13.46 19.66 16.30
N CYS A 219 -12.24 19.32 15.85
CA CYS A 219 -11.03 19.30 16.68
C CYS A 219 -10.00 20.36 16.26
N ARG A 220 -10.31 21.19 15.27
CA ARG A 220 -9.44 22.22 14.68
C ARG A 220 -8.04 21.72 14.32
N HIS A 221 -7.97 20.53 13.73
CA HIS A 221 -6.70 19.87 13.44
C HIS A 221 -6.53 19.60 11.96
N ALA A 222 -5.27 19.55 11.52
CA ALA A 222 -4.91 19.23 10.14
C ALA A 222 -3.80 18.18 10.09
N TRP A 223 -3.88 17.30 9.10
CA TRP A 223 -2.81 16.35 8.78
C TRP A 223 -2.80 16.06 7.29
N SER A 224 -1.72 15.44 6.84
CA SER A 224 -1.60 14.97 5.47
C SER A 224 -1.92 13.49 5.37
N GLU A 225 -2.48 13.08 4.24
CA GLU A 225 -2.81 11.69 3.95
C GLU A 225 -2.15 11.28 2.65
N LEU A 226 -1.45 10.15 2.69
CA LEU A 226 -0.80 9.58 1.52
C LEU A 226 -1.63 8.45 0.94
N PHE A 227 -1.79 8.49 -0.38
CA PHE A 227 -2.51 7.46 -1.10
C PHE A 227 -1.57 6.35 -1.57
N PHE A 228 -1.95 5.11 -1.28
CA PHE A 228 -1.28 3.91 -1.75
C PHE A 228 -2.25 3.13 -2.65
N PRO A 229 -1.87 2.85 -3.92
CA PRO A 229 -2.69 2.12 -4.87
C PRO A 229 -2.67 0.61 -4.60
N THR A 230 -3.07 0.22 -3.40
CA THR A 230 -3.14 -1.17 -2.96
C THR A 230 -4.31 -1.34 -2.01
N ASN A 231 -4.92 -2.52 -2.06
CA ASN A 231 -5.91 -2.96 -1.08
C ASN A 231 -5.26 -3.82 0.02
N ASN A 232 -3.96 -4.13 -0.10
CA ASN A 232 -3.21 -4.85 0.91
C ASN A 232 -2.68 -3.89 2.00
N VAL A 233 -3.59 -3.47 2.88
CA VAL A 233 -3.26 -2.55 3.98
C VAL A 233 -2.23 -3.13 4.96
N GLU A 234 -2.26 -4.45 5.17
CA GLU A 234 -1.41 -5.15 6.13
C GLU A 234 0.07 -4.95 5.79
N GLU A 235 0.41 -5.03 4.51
CA GLU A 235 1.80 -4.90 4.08
C GLU A 235 2.35 -3.49 4.37
N ILE A 236 1.56 -2.46 4.13
CA ILE A 236 1.95 -1.07 4.39
C ILE A 236 2.03 -0.80 5.89
N ILE A 237 1.05 -1.23 6.68
CA ILE A 237 1.02 -1.04 8.13
C ILE A 237 2.13 -1.83 8.82
N ASN A 238 2.44 -3.04 8.37
CA ASN A 238 3.55 -3.83 8.92
C ASN A 238 4.88 -3.12 8.68
N GLU A 239 5.09 -2.54 7.50
CA GLU A 239 6.29 -1.77 7.22
C GLU A 239 6.32 -0.47 8.05
N LEU A 240 5.21 0.29 8.14
CA LEU A 240 5.16 1.51 8.95
C LEU A 240 5.34 1.27 10.44
N SER A 241 4.69 0.25 11.01
CA SER A 241 4.81 -0.09 12.43
C SER A 241 6.26 -0.40 12.79
N PHE A 242 7.00 -1.07 11.90
CA PHE A 242 8.43 -1.32 12.06
C PHE A 242 9.26 -0.04 12.22
N TYR A 243 9.07 0.96 11.34
CA TYR A 243 9.89 2.18 11.39
C TYR A 243 9.40 3.22 12.39
N SER A 244 8.10 3.26 12.65
CA SER A 244 7.48 4.26 13.54
C SER A 244 7.43 3.84 15.01
N ASN A 245 7.54 2.54 15.30
CA ASN A 245 7.20 1.92 16.57
C ASN A 245 5.74 2.18 17.02
N GLU A 246 4.86 2.59 16.09
CA GLU A 246 3.44 2.73 16.40
C GLU A 246 2.71 1.40 16.37
N LYS A 247 1.68 1.34 17.21
CA LYS A 247 0.90 0.13 17.50
C LYS A 247 -0.55 0.25 17.06
N GLU A 248 -1.00 1.47 16.79
CA GLU A 248 -2.38 1.77 16.44
C GLU A 248 -2.36 2.52 15.12
N PHE A 249 -3.09 2.00 14.14
CA PHE A 249 -3.17 2.57 12.82
C PHE A 249 -4.62 2.74 12.42
N GLN A 250 -4.95 3.93 11.91
CA GLN A 250 -6.16 4.19 11.16
C GLN A 250 -5.82 4.48 9.70
N TYR A 251 -6.72 4.09 8.82
CA TYR A 251 -6.62 4.36 7.39
C TYR A 251 -8.03 4.56 6.82
N PHE A 252 -8.10 5.22 5.67
CA PHE A 252 -9.34 5.39 4.92
C PHE A 252 -9.29 4.54 3.66
N GLU A 253 -10.30 3.68 3.48
CA GLU A 253 -10.47 2.92 2.24
C GLU A 253 -11.08 3.81 1.16
N ALA A 254 -10.57 3.65 -0.05
CA ALA A 254 -11.14 4.19 -1.28
C ALA A 254 -11.23 3.06 -2.31
N GLU A 255 -12.02 3.27 -3.37
CA GLU A 255 -12.24 2.25 -4.40
C GLU A 255 -10.93 1.76 -5.06
N ASP A 256 -9.96 2.66 -5.23
CA ASP A 256 -8.70 2.39 -5.93
C ASP A 256 -7.48 2.20 -4.99
N GLY A 257 -7.68 2.13 -3.67
CA GLY A 257 -6.60 1.96 -2.70
C GLY A 257 -6.88 2.57 -1.34
N ILE A 258 -5.83 2.87 -0.59
CA ILE A 258 -5.94 3.34 0.81
C ILE A 258 -5.28 4.70 1.02
N TRP A 259 -5.83 5.49 1.93
CA TRP A 259 -5.21 6.71 2.43
C TRP A 259 -4.73 6.51 3.87
N ILE A 260 -3.45 6.79 4.11
CA ILE A 260 -2.84 6.66 5.44
C ILE A 260 -2.53 8.06 5.98
N PRO A 261 -2.97 8.41 7.19
CA PRO A 261 -2.66 9.68 7.81
C PRO A 261 -1.19 9.75 8.24
N PHE A 262 -0.54 10.86 7.94
CA PHE A 262 0.79 11.25 8.36
C PHE A 262 0.67 12.56 9.15
N ASP A 263 0.44 12.43 10.45
CA ASP A 263 0.31 13.57 11.36
C ASP A 263 1.65 13.88 12.03
N THR A 264 2.36 14.87 11.50
CA THR A 264 3.68 15.30 12.00
C THR A 264 3.63 15.93 13.39
N THR A 265 2.45 16.37 13.85
CA THR A 265 2.24 16.95 15.16
C THR A 265 1.82 15.93 16.22
N TYR A 266 1.37 14.75 15.77
CA TYR A 266 0.98 13.64 16.62
C TYR A 266 1.78 12.37 16.27
N LYS A 267 1.22 11.45 15.49
CA LYS A 267 1.80 10.13 15.18
C LYS A 267 1.42 9.73 13.75
N VAL A 268 2.35 9.12 13.02
CA VAL A 268 2.04 8.51 11.72
C VAL A 268 1.05 7.36 11.90
N GLY A 269 0.08 7.27 11.00
CA GLY A 269 -0.95 6.26 11.05
C GLY A 269 -1.98 6.48 12.15
N ARG A 270 -1.80 7.43 13.08
CA ARG A 270 -2.72 7.65 14.18
C ARG A 270 -3.38 9.03 14.14
N ILE A 271 -4.71 9.06 14.22
CA ILE A 271 -5.52 10.26 14.36
C ILE A 271 -5.77 10.52 15.84
N VAL A 272 -5.69 11.78 16.25
CA VAL A 272 -6.01 12.22 17.63
C VAL A 272 -7.45 11.86 17.97
N ASP A 273 -7.70 11.32 19.16
CA ASP A 273 -9.00 10.77 19.56
C ASP A 273 -10.15 11.80 19.45
N ASP A 274 -9.89 13.06 19.81
CA ASP A 274 -10.85 14.15 19.65
C ASP A 274 -11.25 14.36 18.18
N CYS A 275 -10.31 14.18 17.25
CA CYS A 275 -10.57 14.26 15.82
C CYS A 275 -11.32 13.05 15.29
N LEU A 276 -11.08 11.85 15.82
CA LEU A 276 -11.84 10.65 15.48
C LEU A 276 -13.34 10.85 15.74
N ASN A 277 -13.68 11.47 16.87
CA ASN A 277 -15.06 11.79 17.24
C ASN A 277 -15.68 12.91 16.38
N ALA A 278 -14.84 13.70 15.71
CA ALA A 278 -15.25 14.84 14.88
C ALA A 278 -15.07 14.60 13.37
N LEU A 279 -14.78 13.37 12.92
CA LEU A 279 -14.48 13.08 11.50
C LEU A 279 -15.63 13.45 10.55
N ASN A 280 -16.87 13.49 11.03
CA ASN A 280 -18.03 13.96 10.27
C ASN A 280 -17.95 15.44 9.86
N THR A 281 -17.11 16.24 10.53
CA THR A 281 -16.81 17.64 10.20
C THR A 281 -15.53 17.79 9.37
N SER A 282 -14.98 16.67 8.87
CA SER A 282 -13.72 16.72 8.13
C SER A 282 -13.92 17.13 6.68
N THR A 283 -12.94 17.89 6.18
CA THR A 283 -12.87 18.37 4.80
C THR A 283 -11.46 18.11 4.25
N VAL A 284 -11.37 17.68 2.99
CA VAL A 284 -10.10 17.72 2.26
C VAL A 284 -9.87 19.16 1.84
N LYS A 285 -8.85 19.80 2.43
CA LYS A 285 -8.59 21.24 2.26
C LYS A 285 -7.68 21.54 1.09
N TYR A 286 -6.67 20.68 0.85
CA TYR A 286 -5.73 20.80 -0.26
C TYR A 286 -5.41 19.40 -0.79
N TYR A 287 -5.08 19.24 -2.07
CA TYR A 287 -4.66 17.95 -2.64
C TYR A 287 -3.85 18.14 -3.92
N CYS A 288 -3.05 17.13 -4.28
CA CYS A 288 -2.32 17.04 -5.53
C CYS A 288 -2.87 15.89 -6.38
N LYS A 289 -3.45 16.19 -7.54
CA LYS A 289 -4.25 15.19 -8.28
C LYS A 289 -3.46 14.24 -9.18
N ASN A 290 -2.31 14.64 -9.69
CA ASN A 290 -1.44 13.70 -10.38
C ASN A 290 0.01 14.18 -10.26
N PRO A 291 0.92 13.43 -9.62
CA PRO A 291 2.33 13.78 -9.61
C PRO A 291 2.97 13.72 -11.01
N CYS A 292 2.26 13.18 -11.99
CA CYS A 292 2.81 12.85 -13.29
C CYS A 292 2.55 13.87 -14.39
N LYS A 293 3.60 14.16 -15.16
CA LYS A 293 3.56 15.00 -16.36
C LYS A 293 2.84 14.30 -17.52
N LYS A 294 2.38 15.06 -18.51
CA LYS A 294 1.66 14.53 -19.69
C LYS A 294 2.45 13.47 -20.46
N GLU A 295 3.78 13.56 -20.48
CA GLU A 295 4.67 12.62 -21.17
C GLU A 295 4.75 11.26 -20.46
N TYR A 296 4.48 11.23 -19.15
CA TYR A 296 4.53 10.04 -18.30
C TYR A 296 3.26 9.92 -17.47
N PRO A 297 2.06 9.87 -18.08
CA PRO A 297 0.82 10.17 -17.38
C PRO A 297 0.37 9.11 -16.38
N PHE A 298 1.01 7.93 -16.37
CA PHE A 298 0.61 6.78 -15.55
C PHE A 298 1.39 6.72 -14.25
N TYR A 299 0.70 6.79 -13.13
CA TYR A 299 1.27 6.68 -11.80
C TYR A 299 1.22 5.23 -11.30
N TYR A 300 2.36 4.70 -10.87
CA TYR A 300 2.44 3.41 -10.19
C TYR A 300 3.55 3.45 -9.13
N ASN A 301 3.20 3.07 -7.89
CA ASN A 301 4.12 2.96 -6.77
C ASN A 301 5.11 4.15 -6.73
N GLY A 302 4.60 5.39 -6.67
CA GLY A 302 5.41 6.60 -6.56
C GLY A 302 6.10 7.11 -7.83
N SER A 303 6.10 6.32 -8.90
CA SER A 303 6.78 6.65 -10.16
C SER A 303 5.78 6.96 -11.28
N CYS A 304 6.21 7.80 -12.21
CA CYS A 304 5.46 8.15 -13.41
C CYS A 304 6.01 7.40 -14.62
N TYR A 305 5.12 6.80 -15.39
CA TYR A 305 5.44 5.97 -16.54
C TYR A 305 4.68 6.43 -17.78
N SER A 306 5.26 6.19 -18.96
CA SER A 306 4.57 6.40 -20.23
C SER A 306 3.53 5.32 -20.53
N LYS A 307 3.62 4.16 -19.87
CA LYS A 307 2.68 3.03 -19.89
C LYS A 307 2.68 2.34 -18.52
N CYS A 308 1.58 1.70 -18.12
CA CYS A 308 1.55 0.93 -16.89
C CYS A 308 2.61 -0.19 -16.89
N PRO A 309 3.37 -0.37 -15.80
CA PRO A 309 4.33 -1.47 -15.66
C PRO A 309 3.70 -2.86 -15.82
N GLY A 310 4.52 -3.87 -16.14
CA GLY A 310 4.06 -5.25 -16.32
C GLY A 310 3.38 -5.82 -15.07
N GLY A 311 2.21 -6.44 -15.26
CA GLY A 311 1.36 -6.97 -14.20
C GLY A 311 0.51 -5.90 -13.51
N THR A 312 0.39 -4.72 -14.12
CA THR A 312 -0.48 -3.63 -13.66
C THR A 312 -1.37 -3.12 -14.80
N GLY A 313 -2.52 -2.54 -14.46
CA GLY A 313 -3.44 -1.93 -15.42
C GLY A 313 -4.12 -0.70 -14.83
N THR A 314 -4.69 0.15 -15.68
CA THR A 314 -5.45 1.32 -15.23
C THR A 314 -6.65 0.87 -14.42
N GLY A 315 -6.78 1.39 -13.19
CA GLY A 315 -7.99 1.26 -12.39
C GLY A 315 -9.13 2.15 -12.92
N ASN A 316 -10.11 2.46 -12.07
CA ASN A 316 -11.22 3.35 -12.43
C ASN A 316 -10.74 4.75 -12.86
N LYS A 317 -9.59 5.16 -12.32
CA LYS A 317 -8.88 6.37 -12.72
C LYS A 317 -7.87 6.02 -13.82
N ASN A 318 -8.12 6.52 -15.03
CA ASN A 318 -7.33 6.27 -16.24
C ASN A 318 -5.83 6.62 -16.17
N TYR A 319 -5.35 7.26 -15.09
CA TYR A 319 -3.94 7.61 -14.87
C TYR A 319 -3.27 6.78 -13.77
N LEU A 320 -4.02 5.97 -13.02
CA LEU A 320 -3.51 5.19 -11.90
C LEU A 320 -3.39 3.72 -12.30
N CYS A 321 -2.19 3.16 -12.22
CA CYS A 321 -2.00 1.73 -12.42
C CYS A 321 -2.18 0.99 -11.09
N LEU A 322 -2.95 -0.09 -11.11
CA LEU A 322 -3.17 -1.01 -10.00
C LEU A 322 -2.62 -2.38 -10.37
N GLU A 323 -2.24 -3.18 -9.38
CA GLU A 323 -1.83 -4.57 -9.61
C GLU A 323 -2.96 -5.37 -10.26
N CYS A 324 -2.59 -6.18 -11.25
CA CYS A 324 -3.55 -7.01 -11.92
C CYS A 324 -3.97 -8.20 -11.05
N PRO A 325 -5.26 -8.58 -11.08
CA PRO A 325 -5.76 -9.75 -10.36
C PRO A 325 -5.16 -11.04 -10.94
N LYS A 326 -5.17 -12.12 -10.15
CA LYS A 326 -4.54 -13.40 -10.49
C LYS A 326 -5.14 -14.03 -11.76
N GLU A 327 -6.41 -13.77 -12.03
CA GLU A 327 -7.13 -14.25 -13.21
C GLU A 327 -6.73 -13.50 -14.49
N TYR A 328 -6.21 -12.27 -14.36
CA TYR A 328 -5.82 -11.40 -15.47
C TYR A 328 -4.39 -10.86 -15.29
N PRO A 329 -3.37 -11.73 -15.14
CA PRO A 329 -2.07 -11.33 -14.58
C PRO A 329 -1.19 -10.52 -15.53
N PHE A 330 -1.59 -10.30 -16.79
CA PHE A 330 -0.76 -9.67 -17.81
C PHE A 330 -1.24 -8.27 -18.16
N THR A 331 -0.31 -7.41 -18.57
CA THR A 331 -0.56 -6.04 -19.01
C THR A 331 -0.53 -5.93 -20.53
N TYR A 332 -1.58 -5.36 -21.13
CA TYR A 332 -1.59 -4.96 -22.53
C TYR A 332 -2.38 -3.67 -22.73
N ASN A 333 -1.78 -2.69 -23.41
CA ASN A 333 -2.38 -1.36 -23.61
C ASN A 333 -2.95 -0.76 -22.31
N ASN A 334 -2.16 -0.86 -21.24
CA ASN A 334 -2.50 -0.42 -19.88
C ASN A 334 -3.73 -1.12 -19.25
N LYS A 335 -4.12 -2.30 -19.73
CA LYS A 335 -5.21 -3.10 -19.16
C LYS A 335 -4.72 -4.46 -18.68
N CYS A 336 -5.37 -4.98 -17.65
CA CYS A 336 -5.16 -6.34 -17.17
C CYS A 336 -5.90 -7.33 -18.07
N ILE A 337 -5.20 -8.36 -18.53
CA ILE A 337 -5.72 -9.41 -19.41
C ILE A 337 -5.21 -10.79 -18.97
N ASN A 338 -5.93 -11.84 -19.35
CA ASN A 338 -5.62 -13.23 -18.96
C ASN A 338 -4.71 -13.97 -19.95
N ALA A 339 -4.59 -13.48 -21.18
CA ALA A 339 -3.68 -14.01 -22.20
C ALA A 339 -3.32 -12.91 -23.22
N CYS A 340 -2.08 -12.91 -23.71
CA CYS A 340 -1.62 -11.93 -24.69
C CYS A 340 -2.44 -12.04 -26.00
N PRO A 341 -2.93 -10.93 -26.58
CA PRO A 341 -3.69 -10.97 -27.82
C PRO A 341 -2.88 -11.51 -29.00
N ASN A 342 -3.57 -11.95 -30.04
CA ASN A 342 -2.91 -12.40 -31.27
C ASN A 342 -1.97 -11.33 -31.84
N GLY A 343 -0.78 -11.77 -32.26
CA GLY A 343 0.28 -10.90 -32.74
C GLY A 343 1.12 -10.27 -31.62
N THR A 344 0.91 -10.66 -30.36
CA THR A 344 1.68 -10.18 -29.20
C THR A 344 2.23 -11.34 -28.36
N GLY A 345 3.31 -11.12 -27.62
CA GLY A 345 3.88 -12.11 -26.69
C GLY A 345 4.45 -11.45 -25.45
N LEU A 346 4.79 -12.26 -24.45
CA LEU A 346 5.36 -11.79 -23.20
C LEU A 346 6.74 -11.16 -23.45
N ALA A 347 6.91 -9.98 -22.87
CA ALA A 347 8.19 -9.33 -22.74
C ALA A 347 9.09 -10.07 -21.74
N SER A 348 10.33 -9.60 -21.62
CA SER A 348 11.32 -10.18 -20.70
C SER A 348 10.91 -10.13 -19.22
N ASP A 349 9.95 -9.28 -18.84
CA ASP A 349 9.41 -9.20 -17.49
C ASP A 349 8.36 -10.29 -17.18
N ASN A 350 8.01 -11.14 -18.16
CA ASN A 350 6.99 -12.18 -18.10
C ASN A 350 5.59 -11.69 -17.69
N LYS A 351 5.34 -10.38 -17.77
CA LYS A 351 4.08 -9.77 -17.33
C LYS A 351 3.50 -8.77 -18.32
N THR A 352 4.30 -8.26 -19.26
CA THR A 352 3.84 -7.31 -20.29
C THR A 352 3.68 -8.01 -21.63
N CYS A 353 2.56 -7.80 -22.32
CA CYS A 353 2.38 -8.23 -23.70
C CYS A 353 2.87 -7.15 -24.68
N LEU A 354 3.79 -7.49 -25.56
CA LEU A 354 4.35 -6.64 -26.61
C LEU A 354 4.08 -7.23 -27.99
N GLU A 355 4.02 -6.39 -29.02
CA GLU A 355 3.90 -6.86 -30.40
C GLU A 355 5.05 -7.79 -30.78
N CYS A 356 4.70 -8.91 -31.42
CA CYS A 356 5.68 -9.84 -31.93
C CYS A 356 6.45 -9.23 -33.11
N PRO A 357 7.74 -9.57 -33.29
CA PRO A 357 8.49 -9.14 -34.45
C PRO A 357 7.82 -9.60 -35.76
N PRO A 358 8.07 -8.91 -36.90
CA PRO A 358 7.57 -9.34 -38.19
C PRO A 358 7.92 -10.81 -38.48
N GLY A 359 6.93 -11.62 -38.86
CA GLY A 359 7.09 -13.06 -39.12
C GLY A 359 6.79 -13.98 -37.93
N TYR A 360 6.42 -13.43 -36.77
CA TYR A 360 6.06 -14.20 -35.58
C TYR A 360 4.58 -14.06 -35.22
N GLN A 361 4.00 -15.10 -34.63
CA GLN A 361 2.64 -15.13 -34.09
C GLN A 361 2.63 -15.49 -32.60
N THR A 362 1.52 -15.23 -31.94
CA THR A 362 1.29 -15.62 -30.54
C THR A 362 0.96 -17.09 -30.44
N TYR A 363 1.68 -17.82 -29.58
CA TYR A 363 1.31 -19.16 -29.14
C TYR A 363 1.68 -19.31 -27.67
N ASN A 364 0.74 -19.69 -26.79
CA ASN A 364 0.98 -19.77 -25.34
C ASN A 364 1.70 -18.53 -24.76
N ASN A 365 1.24 -17.34 -25.15
CA ASN A 365 1.82 -16.04 -24.75
C ASN A 365 3.29 -15.82 -25.16
N ILE A 366 3.86 -16.61 -26.06
CA ILE A 366 5.19 -16.38 -26.63
C ILE A 366 5.11 -16.13 -28.14
N CYS A 367 6.06 -15.36 -28.65
CA CYS A 367 6.20 -15.13 -30.09
C CYS A 367 6.94 -16.31 -30.73
N VAL A 368 6.26 -17.03 -31.61
CA VAL A 368 6.81 -18.17 -32.35
C VAL A 368 6.73 -17.96 -33.86
N THR A 369 7.65 -18.55 -34.61
CA THR A 369 7.54 -18.60 -36.08
C THR A 369 6.47 -19.60 -36.50
N CYS A 370 5.95 -19.45 -37.72
CA CYS A 370 5.10 -20.48 -38.30
C CYS A 370 5.86 -21.81 -38.41
N PRO A 371 5.19 -22.95 -38.15
CA PRO A 371 5.75 -24.27 -38.41
C PRO A 371 6.20 -24.43 -39.87
N GLU A 372 7.11 -25.37 -40.11
CA GLU A 372 7.57 -25.69 -41.45
C GLU A 372 6.39 -26.08 -42.37
N GLY A 373 6.38 -25.57 -43.59
CA GLY A 373 5.24 -25.71 -44.51
C GLY A 373 4.13 -24.68 -44.33
N PHE A 374 4.28 -23.69 -43.44
CA PHE A 374 3.35 -22.57 -43.29
C PHE A 374 4.03 -21.20 -43.50
N TYR A 375 3.26 -20.18 -43.87
CA TYR A 375 3.68 -18.77 -43.99
C TYR A 375 2.72 -17.87 -43.19
N ILE A 376 3.19 -16.70 -42.74
CA ILE A 376 2.35 -15.76 -41.99
C ILE A 376 1.55 -14.89 -42.96
N GLY A 377 0.22 -14.84 -42.79
CA GLY A 377 -0.65 -13.95 -43.55
C GLY A 377 -0.66 -12.53 -42.98
N LYS A 378 -1.28 -11.59 -43.71
CA LYS A 378 -1.38 -10.18 -43.30
C LYS A 378 -2.18 -9.98 -41.99
N ASP A 379 -2.98 -10.95 -41.59
CA ASP A 379 -3.73 -10.97 -40.33
C ASP A 379 -2.96 -11.63 -39.17
N GLY A 380 -1.69 -11.98 -39.39
CA GLY A 380 -0.82 -12.59 -38.37
C GLY A 380 -1.04 -14.08 -38.14
N LYS A 381 -1.88 -14.77 -38.95
CA LYS A 381 -2.11 -16.22 -38.84
C LYS A 381 -1.20 -17.01 -39.76
N CYS A 382 -0.88 -18.26 -39.40
CA CYS A 382 -0.16 -19.17 -40.27
C CYS A 382 -1.08 -19.86 -41.29
N TYR A 383 -0.71 -19.76 -42.56
CA TYR A 383 -1.37 -20.41 -43.69
C TYR A 383 -0.43 -21.44 -44.30
N ARG A 384 -0.97 -22.58 -44.74
CA ARG A 384 -0.17 -23.61 -45.38
C ARG A 384 0.41 -23.07 -46.70
N LYS A 385 1.71 -23.28 -46.92
CA LYS A 385 2.36 -23.05 -48.23
C LYS A 385 1.79 -24.10 -49.19
N PHE A 386 1.18 -23.64 -50.27
CA PHE A 386 0.66 -24.51 -51.33
C PHE A 386 1.80 -25.10 -52.16
#